data_AF-A0A5E4CTR9-F1
#
_entry.id   AF-A0A5E4CTR9-F1
#
_cell.length_a   1.000
_cell.length_b   1.000
_cell.length_c   1.000
_cell.angle_alpha   90.00
_cell.angle_beta   90.00
_cell.angle_gamma   90.00
#
_symmetry.space_group_name_H-M   'P 1'
#
loop_
_entity.id
_entity.type
_entity.pdbx_description
1 polymer ?
#
loop_
_entity_poly.entity_id
_entity_poly.type
_entity_poly.pdbx_seq_one_letter_code
_entity_poly.pdbx_strand_id
1 'polypeptide(L)'
;MSAQCCAGQLACCCGPAGCSLCCGCCPKVRQSRTTRFMYALYFILVVFLCCMMMSPTVAKQMKEHIPFFEDICKGIKAGDTCETLVGYSAVYRVCFGMACFFFLFCLLTLKINTSKSCRAHIHNGFWFFKLLLLGAMCSGAFFIPDQETFLKAWRYVGAFGGFIFIGIQLLLIVEFAHKWNKNWTAGTTSNKLWYASLSLVTLIMYSVAVGGLIVMAVFYTQKVGCMENKIILGLNGGLCLLISMVAISPCVQNRQPHSGLLQSGLISCYVTYLTFSALSSKPVEVALDEHGKNVTICVPNFGQDLYRDENLVTTLGTILLIGCILYS
;
A
#
# COMPACT_ATOMS: atom_id res chain seq x y z
N MET A 1 8.91 -10.12 33.84
CA MET A 1 8.63 -8.71 33.51
C MET A 1 7.63 -8.20 34.54
N SER A 2 8.02 -7.32 35.45
CA SER A 2 7.11 -6.81 36.49
C SER A 2 6.11 -5.83 35.87
N ALA A 3 4.82 -5.96 36.24
CA ALA A 3 3.74 -5.08 35.79
C ALA A 3 4.03 -3.58 36.06
N GLN A 4 4.84 -3.29 37.07
CA GLN A 4 5.33 -1.95 37.40
C GLN A 4 6.24 -1.34 36.31
N CYS A 5 7.02 -2.14 35.58
CA CYS A 5 7.82 -1.63 34.44
C CYS A 5 6.94 -1.32 33.23
N CYS A 6 5.89 -2.11 32.97
CA CYS A 6 4.92 -1.80 31.91
C CYS A 6 4.09 -0.56 32.26
N ALA A 7 3.68 -0.41 33.53
CA ALA A 7 2.99 0.78 34.02
C ALA A 7 3.88 2.03 33.96
N GLY A 8 5.18 1.92 34.28
CA GLY A 8 6.15 3.00 34.12
C GLY A 8 6.41 3.38 32.65
N GLN A 9 6.39 2.42 31.73
CA GLN A 9 6.48 2.69 30.28
C GLN A 9 5.22 3.36 29.72
N LEU A 10 4.04 2.98 30.22
CA LEU A 10 2.76 3.63 29.92
C LEU A 10 2.70 5.04 30.53
N ALA A 11 3.15 5.23 31.77
CA ALA A 11 3.13 6.51 32.47
C ALA A 11 4.17 7.52 31.93
N CYS A 12 5.29 7.04 31.39
CA CYS A 12 6.33 7.94 30.89
C CYS A 12 6.07 8.42 29.46
N CYS A 13 5.17 7.77 28.69
CA CYS A 13 4.69 8.20 27.35
C CYS A 13 5.77 8.56 26.28
N CYS A 14 7.07 8.48 26.60
CA CYS A 14 8.16 9.10 25.86
C CYS A 14 9.10 8.07 25.21
N GLY A 15 8.74 6.79 25.24
CA GLY A 15 9.56 5.69 24.72
C GLY A 15 10.83 5.42 25.52
N PRO A 16 11.64 4.44 25.10
CA PRO A 16 12.83 4.03 25.85
C PRO A 16 13.83 5.17 26.12
N ALA A 17 13.95 6.14 25.21
CA ALA A 17 14.85 7.29 25.35
C ALA A 17 14.33 8.36 26.32
N GLY A 18 13.01 8.54 26.46
CA GLY A 18 12.42 9.38 27.50
C GLY A 18 12.34 8.66 28.85
N CYS A 19 12.06 7.36 28.84
CA CYS A 19 12.11 6.52 30.03
C CYS A 19 13.52 6.40 30.61
N SER A 20 14.59 6.40 29.80
CA SER A 20 15.97 6.36 30.34
C SER A 20 16.37 7.64 31.07
N LEU A 21 15.68 8.75 30.83
CA LEU A 21 15.81 10.00 31.58
C LEU A 21 15.05 9.97 32.92
N CYS A 22 13.99 9.16 33.04
CA CYS A 22 13.13 9.07 34.24
C CYS A 22 13.32 7.78 35.07
N CYS A 23 13.87 6.70 34.51
CA CYS A 23 13.98 5.38 35.14
C CYS A 23 15.19 4.59 34.60
N GLY A 24 16.15 4.25 35.47
CA GLY A 24 17.34 3.44 35.14
C GLY A 24 17.09 1.94 34.89
N CYS A 25 15.85 1.46 35.02
CA CYS A 25 15.49 0.03 34.99
C CYS A 25 15.09 -0.52 33.60
N CYS A 26 15.17 0.26 32.53
CA CYS A 26 14.78 -0.23 31.20
C CYS A 26 15.91 -1.02 30.50
N PRO A 27 15.65 -2.23 29.97
CA PRO A 27 16.63 -2.96 29.18
C PRO A 27 17.00 -2.14 27.93
N LYS A 28 18.28 -2.16 27.55
CA LYS A 28 18.80 -1.50 26.33
C LYS A 28 18.27 -2.19 25.07
N VAL A 29 17.01 -1.98 24.74
CA VAL A 29 16.45 -2.38 23.43
C VAL A 29 17.19 -1.58 22.35
N ARG A 30 17.54 -2.23 21.23
CA ARG A 30 18.25 -1.58 20.12
C ARG A 30 17.39 -0.45 19.54
N GLN A 31 17.71 0.79 19.93
CA GLN A 31 16.97 2.03 19.70
C GLN A 31 16.49 2.23 18.24
N SER A 32 17.28 1.77 17.26
CA SER A 32 16.93 1.83 15.83
C SER A 32 15.74 0.95 15.44
N ARG A 33 15.62 -0.27 16.00
CA ARG A 33 14.50 -1.18 15.68
C ARG A 33 13.18 -0.66 16.25
N THR A 34 13.21 -0.16 17.48
CA THR A 34 12.03 0.44 18.12
C THR A 34 11.54 1.67 17.38
N THR A 35 12.45 2.51 16.90
CA THR A 35 12.09 3.73 16.16
C THR A 35 11.35 3.41 14.86
N ARG A 36 11.85 2.45 14.08
CA ARG A 36 11.17 1.99 12.86
C ARG A 36 9.79 1.42 13.15
N PHE A 37 9.69 0.55 14.16
CA PHE A 37 8.42 -0.05 14.58
C PHE A 37 7.37 1.00 14.98
N MET A 38 7.77 2.02 15.76
CA MET A 38 6.85 3.07 16.20
C MET A 38 6.35 3.94 15.03
N TYR A 39 7.21 4.30 14.08
CA TYR A 39 6.75 5.02 12.88
C TYR A 39 5.85 4.16 11.99
N ALA A 40 6.14 2.86 11.87
CA ALA A 40 5.24 1.92 11.19
C ALA A 40 3.87 1.84 11.88
N LEU A 41 3.85 1.84 13.23
CA LEU A 41 2.61 1.86 14.00
C LEU A 41 1.81 3.14 13.76
N TYR A 42 2.45 4.32 13.68
CA TYR A 42 1.76 5.57 13.33
C TYR A 42 1.16 5.53 11.93
N PHE A 43 1.92 5.00 10.97
CA PHE A 43 1.43 4.83 9.61
C PHE A 43 0.19 3.91 9.58
N ILE A 44 0.27 2.74 10.21
CA ILE A 44 -0.83 1.76 10.27
C ILE A 44 -2.05 2.36 10.98
N LEU A 45 -1.87 3.10 12.07
CA LEU A 45 -2.96 3.75 12.80
C LEU A 45 -3.74 4.69 11.89
N VAL A 46 -3.04 5.53 11.12
CA VAL A 46 -3.72 6.47 10.24
C VAL A 46 -4.29 5.77 9.00
N VAL A 47 -3.64 4.72 8.46
CA VAL A 47 -4.25 3.89 7.39
C VAL A 47 -5.58 3.30 7.89
N PHE A 48 -5.61 2.79 9.11
CA PHE A 48 -6.84 2.29 9.73
C PHE A 48 -7.90 3.38 9.83
N LEU A 49 -7.54 4.59 10.26
CA LEU A 49 -8.46 5.74 10.27
C LEU A 49 -8.99 6.06 8.86
N CYS A 50 -8.13 6.09 7.84
CA CYS A 50 -8.54 6.31 6.46
C CYS A 50 -9.52 5.22 5.96
N CYS A 51 -9.27 3.95 6.30
CA CYS A 51 -10.20 2.86 5.97
C CYS A 51 -11.55 3.04 6.68
N MET A 52 -11.56 3.48 7.93
CA MET A 52 -12.82 3.80 8.63
C MET A 52 -13.56 4.95 7.95
N MET A 53 -12.86 5.98 7.49
CA MET A 53 -13.47 7.14 6.81
C MET A 53 -14.04 6.82 5.42
N MET A 54 -13.51 5.80 4.73
CA MET A 54 -14.10 5.28 3.49
C MET A 54 -15.26 4.30 3.73
N SER A 55 -15.51 3.87 4.97
CA SER A 55 -16.55 2.89 5.26
C SER A 55 -17.95 3.50 5.04
N PRO A 56 -18.84 2.83 4.27
CA PRO A 56 -20.20 3.32 4.05
C PRO A 56 -21.02 3.42 5.35
N THR A 57 -20.74 2.56 6.33
CA THR A 57 -21.36 2.60 7.65
C THR A 57 -21.04 3.90 8.38
N VAL A 58 -19.77 4.33 8.32
CA VAL A 58 -19.32 5.57 8.96
C VAL A 58 -19.87 6.79 8.23
N ALA A 59 -19.88 6.78 6.89
CA ALA A 59 -20.46 7.85 6.09
C ALA A 59 -21.95 8.06 6.40
N LYS A 60 -22.73 6.98 6.52
CA LYS A 60 -24.15 7.04 6.88
C LYS A 60 -24.37 7.61 8.29
N GLN A 61 -23.61 7.13 9.27
CA GLN A 61 -23.67 7.67 10.64
C GLN A 61 -23.30 9.16 10.69
N MET A 62 -22.30 9.57 9.89
CA MET A 62 -21.88 10.96 9.78
C MET A 62 -22.99 11.84 9.20
N LYS A 63 -23.69 11.39 8.16
CA LYS A 63 -24.85 12.09 7.60
C LYS A 63 -25.99 12.26 8.60
N GLU A 64 -26.28 11.22 9.39
CA GLU A 64 -27.37 11.23 10.36
C GLU A 64 -27.08 12.14 11.57
N HIS A 65 -25.81 12.25 11.99
CA HIS A 65 -25.44 12.96 13.22
C HIS A 65 -24.79 14.33 12.99
N ILE A 66 -24.36 14.66 11.77
CA ILE A 66 -23.69 15.93 11.46
C ILE A 66 -24.66 16.89 10.74
N PRO A 67 -25.11 17.97 11.41
CA PRO A 67 -26.13 18.87 10.86
C PRO A 67 -25.65 19.69 9.64
N PHE A 68 -24.34 19.84 9.44
CA PHE A 68 -23.74 20.59 8.33
C PHE A 68 -23.30 19.70 7.16
N PHE A 69 -23.68 18.42 7.14
CA PHE A 69 -23.29 17.49 6.08
C PHE A 69 -23.83 17.90 4.70
N GLU A 70 -25.04 18.44 4.63
CA GLU A 70 -25.62 18.93 3.36
C GLU A 70 -24.87 20.14 2.78
N ASP A 71 -24.35 21.03 3.62
CA ASP A 71 -23.59 22.19 3.15
C ASP A 71 -22.22 21.77 2.60
N ILE A 72 -21.60 20.75 3.21
CA ILE A 72 -20.40 20.11 2.66
C ILE A 72 -20.73 19.49 1.29
N CYS A 73 -21.86 18.79 1.15
CA CYS A 73 -22.28 18.21 -0.13
C CYS A 73 -22.49 19.25 -1.22
N LYS A 74 -23.15 20.38 -0.89
CA LYS A 74 -23.39 21.50 -1.80
C LYS A 74 -22.07 22.16 -2.21
N GLY A 75 -21.13 22.34 -1.28
CA GLY A 75 -19.81 22.91 -1.54
C GLY A 75 -18.94 22.09 -2.50
N ILE A 76 -19.16 20.78 -2.59
CA ILE A 76 -18.40 19.86 -3.47
C ILE A 76 -19.15 19.59 -4.80
N LYS A 77 -20.37 20.12 -4.98
CA LYS A 77 -21.25 19.83 -6.14
C LYS A 77 -21.41 18.33 -6.41
N ALA A 78 -21.47 17.53 -5.35
CA ALA A 78 -21.28 16.09 -5.44
C ALA A 78 -22.51 15.28 -5.93
N GLY A 79 -23.68 15.92 -6.08
CA GLY A 79 -24.91 15.25 -6.51
C GLY A 79 -25.24 14.03 -5.65
N ASP A 80 -25.74 12.96 -6.27
CA ASP A 80 -26.20 11.74 -5.60
C ASP A 80 -25.06 10.88 -4.98
N THR A 81 -23.79 11.20 -5.26
CA THR A 81 -22.61 10.47 -4.73
C THR A 81 -21.86 11.24 -3.64
N CYS A 82 -22.53 12.19 -2.97
CA CYS A 82 -21.91 13.01 -1.95
C CYS A 82 -21.20 12.21 -0.84
N GLU A 83 -21.83 11.16 -0.32
CA GLU A 83 -21.29 10.39 0.81
C GLU A 83 -19.89 9.82 0.50
N THR A 84 -19.70 9.27 -0.70
CA THR A 84 -18.42 8.72 -1.16
C THR A 84 -17.39 9.84 -1.40
N LEU A 85 -17.80 10.96 -1.99
CA LEU A 85 -16.90 12.10 -2.26
C LEU A 85 -16.40 12.76 -0.96
N VAL A 86 -17.25 12.84 0.07
CA VAL A 86 -16.87 13.34 1.39
C VAL A 86 -15.82 12.43 2.03
N GLY A 87 -16.02 11.11 1.96
CA GLY A 87 -15.04 10.13 2.42
C GLY A 87 -13.67 10.29 1.74
N TYR A 88 -13.64 10.38 0.41
CA TYR A 88 -12.39 10.61 -0.33
C TYR A 88 -11.72 11.93 0.03
N SER A 89 -12.47 13.03 0.09
CA SER A 89 -11.93 14.33 0.47
C SER A 89 -11.29 14.31 1.86
N ALA A 90 -11.94 13.63 2.81
CA ALA A 90 -11.46 13.54 4.17
C ALA A 90 -10.18 12.70 4.26
N VAL A 91 -10.09 11.59 3.50
CA VAL A 91 -8.85 10.79 3.39
C VAL A 91 -7.70 11.61 2.80
N TYR A 92 -7.93 12.40 1.75
CA TYR A 92 -6.88 13.25 1.16
C TYR A 92 -6.29 14.23 2.19
N ARG A 93 -7.13 14.84 3.04
CA ARG A 93 -6.70 15.76 4.10
C ARG A 93 -5.90 15.07 5.20
N VAL A 94 -6.37 13.92 5.67
CA VAL A 94 -5.65 13.13 6.69
C VAL A 94 -4.30 12.65 6.15
N CYS A 95 -4.27 12.15 4.91
CA CYS A 95 -3.02 11.75 4.24
C CYS A 95 -2.07 12.94 4.01
N PHE A 96 -2.60 14.14 3.75
CA PHE A 96 -1.78 15.36 3.68
C PHE A 96 -1.13 15.69 5.03
N GLY A 97 -1.90 15.64 6.12
CA GLY A 97 -1.36 15.83 7.48
C GLY A 97 -0.26 14.82 7.82
N MET A 98 -0.49 13.55 7.50
CA MET A 98 0.53 12.50 7.64
C MET A 98 1.77 12.80 6.78
N ALA A 99 1.60 13.15 5.51
CA ALA A 99 2.72 13.45 4.61
C ALA A 99 3.57 14.60 5.14
N CYS A 100 2.94 15.67 5.62
CA CYS A 100 3.63 16.80 6.23
C CYS A 100 4.37 16.38 7.52
N PHE A 101 3.78 15.53 8.35
CA PHE A 101 4.43 14.98 9.55
C PHE A 101 5.71 14.22 9.20
N PHE A 102 5.65 13.27 8.27
CA PHE A 102 6.84 12.51 7.87
C PHE A 102 7.86 13.38 7.12
N PHE A 103 7.41 14.36 6.33
CA PHE A 103 8.28 15.31 5.67
C PHE A 103 9.04 16.19 6.66
N LEU A 104 8.38 16.68 7.71
CA LEU A 104 9.03 17.43 8.80
C LEU A 104 10.10 16.58 9.47
N PHE A 105 9.82 15.31 9.78
CA PHE A 105 10.81 14.40 10.37
C PHE A 105 11.94 14.02 9.40
N CYS A 106 11.66 13.98 8.10
CA CYS A 106 12.70 13.85 7.07
C CYS A 106 13.66 15.05 7.13
N LEU A 107 13.14 16.28 7.13
CA LEU A 107 13.96 17.50 7.26
C LEU A 107 14.77 17.54 8.56
N LEU A 108 14.16 17.16 9.69
CA LEU A 108 14.85 17.09 10.99
C LEU A 108 16.03 16.12 10.99
N THR A 109 15.93 15.04 10.23
CA THR A 109 16.95 13.97 10.17
C THR A 109 18.02 14.17 9.10
N LEU A 110 17.94 15.24 8.29
CA LEU A 110 18.96 15.58 7.30
C LEU A 110 20.34 15.82 7.96
N LYS A 111 21.35 15.16 7.38
CA LYS A 111 22.77 15.22 7.80
C LYS A 111 23.02 14.84 9.27
N ILE A 112 22.20 13.98 9.85
CA ILE A 112 22.51 13.40 11.17
C ILE A 112 23.52 12.25 10.99
N ASN A 113 24.75 12.47 11.48
CA ASN A 113 25.81 11.47 11.43
C ASN A 113 26.00 10.70 12.77
N THR A 114 25.36 11.17 13.85
CA THR A 114 25.49 10.57 15.19
C THR A 114 24.14 10.49 15.91
N SER A 115 23.92 9.40 16.63
CA SER A 115 22.71 9.18 17.44
C SER A 115 22.65 10.03 18.71
N LYS A 116 23.73 10.76 19.04
CA LYS A 116 23.85 11.58 20.25
C LYS A 116 23.38 13.03 20.08
N SER A 117 23.13 13.48 18.85
CA SER A 117 22.67 14.85 18.61
C SER A 117 21.25 15.06 19.17
N CYS A 118 20.94 16.28 19.62
CA CYS A 118 19.60 16.65 20.11
C CYS A 118 18.48 16.25 19.12
N ARG A 119 18.68 16.51 17.81
CA ARG A 119 17.75 16.10 16.75
C ARG A 119 17.54 14.58 16.67
N ALA A 120 18.59 13.79 16.93
CA ALA A 120 18.50 12.33 16.96
C ALA A 120 17.75 11.83 18.20
N HIS A 121 17.87 12.52 19.35
CA HIS A 121 17.04 12.23 20.52
C HIS A 121 15.55 12.49 20.26
N ILE A 122 15.22 13.61 19.60
CA ILE A 122 13.84 13.90 19.18
C ILE A 122 13.35 12.82 18.22
N HIS A 123 14.13 12.43 17.21
CA HIS A 123 13.73 11.41 16.25
C HIS A 123 13.50 10.02 16.87
N ASN A 124 14.31 9.63 17.86
CA ASN A 124 14.23 8.30 18.49
C ASN A 124 13.36 8.23 19.77
N GLY A 125 12.81 9.36 20.24
CA GLY A 125 12.04 9.45 21.49
C GLY A 125 10.75 10.26 21.37
N PHE A 126 10.18 10.68 22.50
CA PHE A 126 9.01 11.57 22.59
C PHE A 126 7.79 11.11 21.78
N TRP A 127 7.46 9.83 21.83
CA TRP A 127 6.38 9.24 21.01
C TRP A 127 5.02 9.88 21.28
N PHE A 128 4.58 10.06 22.53
CA PHE A 128 3.27 10.68 22.79
C PHE A 128 3.14 12.08 22.19
N PHE A 129 4.15 12.94 22.33
CA PHE A 129 4.13 14.27 21.72
C PHE A 129 4.11 14.20 20.18
N LYS A 130 4.79 13.23 19.58
CA LYS A 130 4.70 13.00 18.13
C LYS A 130 3.32 12.55 17.70
N LEU A 131 2.66 11.71 18.48
CA LEU A 131 1.28 11.28 18.20
C LEU A 131 0.33 12.47 18.28
N LEU A 132 0.48 13.34 19.29
CA LEU A 132 -0.28 14.59 19.38
C LEU A 132 -0.01 15.51 18.19
N LEU A 133 1.26 15.67 17.79
CA LEU A 133 1.63 16.45 16.62
C LEU A 133 1.01 15.87 15.34
N LEU A 134 1.06 14.55 15.14
CA LEU A 134 0.43 13.88 14.01
C LEU A 134 -1.08 14.13 14.00
N GLY A 135 -1.76 13.97 15.14
CA GLY A 135 -3.19 14.27 15.27
C GLY A 135 -3.48 15.73 14.93
N ALA A 136 -2.71 16.68 15.46
CA ALA A 136 -2.86 18.11 15.18
C ALA A 136 -2.66 18.44 13.69
N MET A 137 -1.69 17.82 13.02
CA MET A 137 -1.47 18.03 11.57
C MET A 137 -2.60 17.42 10.73
N CYS A 138 -3.09 16.24 11.09
CA CYS A 138 -4.24 15.61 10.42
C CYS A 138 -5.53 16.42 10.61
N SER A 139 -5.83 16.88 11.83
CA SER A 139 -6.98 17.75 12.10
C SER A 139 -6.82 19.14 11.47
N GLY A 140 -5.61 19.69 11.47
CA GLY A 140 -5.27 20.98 10.87
C GLY A 140 -5.58 21.03 9.37
N ALA A 141 -5.41 19.91 8.65
CA ALA A 141 -5.70 19.81 7.22
C ALA A 141 -7.19 20.03 6.87
N PHE A 142 -8.11 19.89 7.83
CA PHE A 142 -9.53 20.17 7.60
C PHE A 142 -9.86 21.67 7.54
N PHE A 143 -8.98 22.54 8.06
CA PHE A 143 -9.17 23.99 8.03
C PHE A 143 -8.70 24.65 6.74
N ILE A 144 -8.31 23.88 5.72
CA ILE A 144 -7.90 24.41 4.41
C ILE A 144 -9.17 24.87 3.64
N PRO A 145 -9.34 26.17 3.37
CA PRO A 145 -10.59 26.71 2.82
C PRO A 145 -10.76 26.47 1.31
N ASP A 146 -9.67 26.47 0.53
CA ASP A 146 -9.71 26.23 -0.92
C ASP A 146 -9.66 24.74 -1.25
N GLN A 147 -10.79 24.05 -1.04
CA GLN A 147 -10.89 22.60 -1.15
C GLN A 147 -10.67 22.09 -2.58
N GLU A 148 -11.26 22.73 -3.60
CA GLU A 148 -11.17 22.23 -4.98
C GLU A 148 -9.73 22.29 -5.52
N THR A 149 -9.06 23.42 -5.34
CA THR A 149 -7.68 23.60 -5.79
C THR A 149 -6.74 22.68 -5.01
N PHE A 150 -6.93 22.58 -3.69
CA PHE A 150 -6.14 21.69 -2.84
C PHE A 150 -6.27 20.23 -3.27
N LEU A 151 -7.50 19.72 -3.41
CA LEU A 151 -7.73 18.32 -3.81
C LEU A 151 -7.19 18.04 -5.21
N LYS A 152 -7.37 18.97 -6.16
CA LYS A 152 -6.83 18.83 -7.51
C LYS A 152 -5.31 18.74 -7.51
N ALA A 153 -4.62 19.66 -6.82
CA ALA A 153 -3.17 19.65 -6.73
C ALA A 153 -2.66 18.40 -6.00
N TRP A 154 -3.27 18.07 -4.86
CA TRP A 154 -2.87 16.94 -4.03
C TRP A 154 -3.09 15.59 -4.74
N ARG A 155 -4.09 15.48 -5.64
CA ARG A 155 -4.24 14.31 -6.51
C ARG A 155 -3.02 14.08 -7.41
N TYR A 156 -2.46 15.12 -8.01
CA TYR A 156 -1.27 15.00 -8.85
C TYR A 156 -0.02 14.68 -8.03
N VAL A 157 0.15 15.32 -6.86
CA VAL A 157 1.24 15.01 -5.93
C VAL A 157 1.15 13.55 -5.47
N GLY A 158 -0.05 13.09 -5.13
CA GLY A 158 -0.34 11.70 -4.75
C GLY A 158 -0.05 10.72 -5.88
N ALA A 159 -0.41 11.03 -7.13
CA ALA A 159 -0.09 10.19 -8.28
C ALA A 159 1.44 10.06 -8.50
N PHE A 160 2.17 11.18 -8.40
CA PHE A 160 3.64 11.17 -8.51
C PHE A 160 4.30 10.41 -7.36
N GLY A 161 3.85 10.64 -6.12
CA GLY A 161 4.33 9.91 -4.94
C GLY A 161 4.03 8.41 -5.03
N GLY A 162 2.85 8.04 -5.53
CA GLY A 162 2.45 6.66 -5.79
C GLY A 162 3.33 5.97 -6.82
N PHE A 163 3.68 6.66 -7.91
CA PHE A 163 4.63 6.14 -8.90
C PHE A 163 6.01 5.83 -8.28
N ILE A 164 6.57 6.77 -7.51
CA ILE A 164 7.84 6.54 -6.79
C ILE A 164 7.69 5.37 -5.81
N PHE A 165 6.60 5.33 -5.06
CA PHE A 165 6.36 4.29 -4.06
C PHE A 165 6.22 2.90 -4.69
N ILE A 166 5.54 2.75 -5.82
CA ILE A 166 5.47 1.48 -6.57
C ILE A 166 6.88 1.02 -6.99
N GLY A 167 7.74 1.95 -7.40
CA GLY A 167 9.15 1.64 -7.68
C GLY A 167 9.91 1.11 -6.46
N ILE A 168 9.78 1.78 -5.31
CA ILE A 168 10.37 1.31 -4.04
C ILE A 168 9.78 -0.05 -3.63
N GLN A 169 8.47 -0.20 -3.75
CA GLN A 169 7.75 -1.44 -3.43
C GLN A 169 8.26 -2.61 -4.27
N LEU A 170 8.46 -2.40 -5.57
CA LEU A 170 9.03 -3.40 -6.47
C LEU A 170 10.45 -3.80 -6.02
N LEU A 171 11.31 -2.84 -5.67
CA LEU A 171 12.67 -3.13 -5.17
C LEU A 171 12.63 -4.00 -3.90
N LEU A 172 11.78 -3.65 -2.93
CA LEU A 172 11.61 -4.42 -1.70
C LEU A 172 11.10 -5.84 -1.96
N ILE A 173 10.15 -6.01 -2.89
CA ILE A 173 9.64 -7.32 -3.29
C ILE A 173 10.74 -8.17 -3.93
N VAL A 174 11.58 -7.57 -4.79
CA VAL A 174 12.71 -8.26 -5.44
C VAL A 174 13.76 -8.70 -4.41
N GLU A 175 14.14 -7.82 -3.48
CA GLU A 175 15.07 -8.16 -2.40
C GLU A 175 14.51 -9.27 -1.49
N PHE A 176 13.23 -9.17 -1.13
CA PHE A 176 12.53 -10.20 -0.38
C PHE A 176 12.56 -11.53 -1.12
N ALA A 177 12.27 -11.55 -2.42
CA ALA A 177 12.27 -12.76 -3.24
C ALA A 177 13.66 -13.42 -3.28
N HIS A 178 14.73 -12.63 -3.47
CA HIS A 178 16.10 -13.14 -3.46
C HIS A 178 16.48 -13.73 -2.10
N LYS A 179 16.13 -13.04 -1.01
CA LYS A 179 16.41 -13.51 0.35
C LYS A 179 15.62 -14.78 0.67
N TRP A 180 14.36 -14.84 0.26
CA TRP A 180 13.52 -16.03 0.40
C TRP A 180 14.13 -17.21 -0.35
N ASN A 181 14.43 -17.03 -1.65
CA ASN A 181 15.05 -18.07 -2.47
C ASN A 181 16.37 -18.56 -1.84
N LYS A 182 17.28 -17.65 -1.50
CA LYS A 182 18.56 -17.98 -0.88
C LYS A 182 18.40 -18.79 0.42
N ASN A 183 17.48 -18.37 1.30
CA ASN A 183 17.26 -19.06 2.57
C ASN A 183 16.71 -20.48 2.37
N TRP A 184 15.76 -20.65 1.46
CA TRP A 184 15.14 -21.96 1.22
C TRP A 184 16.07 -22.90 0.46
N THR A 185 16.82 -22.38 -0.54
CA THR A 185 17.89 -23.13 -1.21
C THR A 185 18.99 -23.55 -0.24
N ALA A 186 19.35 -22.72 0.75
CA ALA A 186 20.31 -23.15 1.77
C ALA A 186 19.79 -24.35 2.58
N GLY A 187 18.47 -24.41 2.84
CA GLY A 187 17.81 -25.53 3.52
C GLY A 187 17.83 -26.85 2.73
N THR A 188 17.99 -26.82 1.39
CA THR A 188 18.01 -28.04 0.57
C THR A 188 19.26 -28.88 0.80
N THR A 189 20.34 -28.29 1.33
CA THR A 189 21.55 -29.04 1.72
C THR A 189 21.28 -29.97 2.90
N SER A 190 20.32 -29.62 3.77
CA SER A 190 19.94 -30.41 4.94
C SER A 190 18.75 -31.34 4.65
N ASN A 191 17.72 -30.85 3.95
CA ASN A 191 16.50 -31.63 3.71
C ASN A 191 15.95 -31.38 2.29
N LYS A 192 15.77 -32.46 1.53
CA LYS A 192 15.18 -32.43 0.18
C LYS A 192 13.74 -31.87 0.15
N LEU A 193 13.03 -31.87 1.28
CA LEU A 193 11.68 -31.30 1.40
C LEU A 193 11.64 -29.79 1.13
N TRP A 194 12.73 -29.06 1.38
CA TRP A 194 12.85 -27.64 1.01
C TRP A 194 12.80 -27.44 -0.50
N TYR A 195 13.35 -28.37 -1.29
CA TYR A 195 13.30 -28.30 -2.75
C TYR A 195 11.87 -28.52 -3.26
N ALA A 196 11.16 -29.52 -2.70
CA ALA A 196 9.75 -29.74 -2.99
C ALA A 196 8.89 -28.51 -2.63
N SER A 197 9.15 -27.89 -1.49
CA SER A 197 8.45 -26.68 -1.04
C SER A 197 8.72 -25.50 -1.97
N LEU A 198 9.97 -25.28 -2.39
CA LEU A 198 10.35 -24.23 -3.33
C LEU A 198 9.64 -24.41 -4.68
N SER A 199 9.61 -25.64 -5.19
CA SER A 199 8.93 -25.99 -6.44
C SER A 199 7.42 -25.75 -6.34
N LEU A 200 6.78 -26.19 -5.25
CA LEU A 200 5.35 -26.01 -5.01
C LEU A 200 4.97 -24.53 -4.96
N VAL A 201 5.69 -23.72 -4.17
CA VAL A 201 5.42 -22.28 -4.06
C VAL A 201 5.59 -21.60 -5.43
N THR A 202 6.64 -21.96 -6.16
CA THR A 202 6.87 -21.42 -7.51
C THR A 202 5.73 -21.77 -8.45
N LEU A 203 5.28 -23.03 -8.46
CA LEU A 203 4.15 -23.48 -9.26
C LEU A 203 2.88 -22.69 -8.94
N ILE A 204 2.56 -22.52 -7.66
CA ILE A 204 1.40 -21.74 -7.20
C ILE A 204 1.50 -20.30 -7.71
N MET A 205 2.66 -19.65 -7.61
CA MET A 205 2.85 -18.28 -8.10
C MET A 205 2.56 -18.18 -9.59
N TYR A 206 3.10 -19.07 -10.42
CA TYR A 206 2.79 -19.05 -11.86
C TYR A 206 1.33 -19.37 -12.15
N SER A 207 0.71 -20.31 -11.42
CA SER A 207 -0.72 -20.59 -11.55
C SER A 207 -1.58 -19.37 -11.23
N VAL A 208 -1.24 -18.61 -10.19
CA VAL A 208 -1.93 -17.37 -9.83
C VAL A 208 -1.70 -16.29 -10.90
N ALA A 209 -0.47 -16.11 -11.36
CA ALA A 209 -0.15 -15.12 -12.38
C ALA A 209 -0.89 -15.41 -13.71
N VAL A 210 -0.83 -16.65 -14.19
CA VAL A 210 -1.51 -17.10 -15.42
C VAL A 210 -3.02 -17.06 -15.25
N GLY A 211 -3.55 -17.56 -14.13
CA GLY A 211 -4.98 -17.49 -13.81
C GLY A 211 -5.50 -16.06 -13.81
N GLY A 212 -4.75 -15.13 -13.19
CA GLY A 212 -5.08 -13.70 -13.21
C GLY A 212 -5.08 -13.09 -14.62
N LEU A 213 -4.09 -13.44 -15.46
CA LEU A 213 -4.07 -13.02 -16.87
C LEU A 213 -5.27 -13.56 -17.65
N ILE A 214 -5.65 -14.82 -17.45
CA ILE A 214 -6.83 -15.42 -18.10
C ILE A 214 -8.11 -14.73 -17.64
N VAL A 215 -8.28 -14.49 -16.34
CA VAL A 215 -9.44 -13.77 -15.79
C VAL A 215 -9.52 -12.38 -16.42
N MET A 216 -8.42 -11.62 -16.46
CA MET A 216 -8.40 -10.31 -17.12
C MET A 216 -8.69 -10.40 -18.62
N ALA A 217 -8.17 -11.41 -19.32
CA ALA A 217 -8.46 -11.61 -20.73
C ALA A 217 -9.96 -11.85 -20.98
N VAL A 218 -10.61 -12.67 -20.15
CA VAL A 218 -12.03 -13.02 -20.32
C VAL A 218 -12.96 -11.86 -19.96
N PHE A 219 -12.69 -11.16 -18.84
CA PHE A 219 -13.63 -10.17 -18.31
C PHE A 219 -13.34 -8.73 -18.73
N TYR A 220 -12.09 -8.38 -19.01
CA TYR A 220 -11.68 -7.02 -19.34
C TYR A 220 -11.35 -6.82 -20.82
N THR A 221 -11.51 -7.86 -21.66
CA THR A 221 -11.35 -7.74 -23.12
C THR A 221 -12.54 -8.35 -23.86
N GLN A 222 -12.85 -7.82 -25.04
CA GLN A 222 -13.88 -8.33 -25.94
C GLN A 222 -13.33 -8.49 -27.36
N LYS A 223 -13.98 -9.30 -28.21
CA LYS A 223 -13.54 -9.51 -29.60
C LYS A 223 -13.45 -8.18 -30.37
N VAL A 224 -14.50 -7.36 -30.27
CA VAL A 224 -14.58 -6.01 -30.83
C VAL A 224 -14.39 -4.99 -29.70
N GLY A 225 -13.55 -3.97 -29.92
CA GLY A 225 -13.23 -2.95 -28.90
C GLY A 225 -12.11 -3.35 -27.91
N CYS A 226 -11.97 -2.56 -26.83
CA CYS A 226 -11.02 -2.76 -25.73
C CYS A 226 -9.54 -2.87 -26.15
N MET A 227 -9.11 -2.15 -27.19
CA MET A 227 -7.75 -2.31 -27.74
C MET A 227 -6.66 -1.99 -26.72
N GLU A 228 -6.84 -0.95 -25.91
CA GLU A 228 -5.89 -0.57 -24.86
C GLU A 228 -5.71 -1.69 -23.82
N ASN A 229 -6.81 -2.28 -23.36
CA ASN A 229 -6.78 -3.38 -22.40
C ASN A 229 -6.05 -4.59 -22.98
N LYS A 230 -6.27 -4.91 -24.26
CA LYS A 230 -5.56 -5.98 -24.96
C LYS A 230 -4.06 -5.70 -25.07
N ILE A 231 -3.67 -4.47 -25.42
CA ILE A 231 -2.25 -4.06 -25.54
C ILE A 231 -1.57 -4.16 -24.19
N ILE A 232 -2.16 -3.60 -23.12
CA ILE A 232 -1.59 -3.61 -21.77
C ILE A 232 -1.44 -5.05 -21.27
N LEU A 233 -2.49 -5.87 -21.43
CA LEU A 233 -2.48 -7.25 -20.99
C LEU A 233 -1.44 -8.09 -21.77
N GLY A 234 -1.38 -7.92 -23.09
CA GLY A 234 -0.42 -8.61 -23.94
C GLY A 234 1.02 -8.21 -23.66
N LEU A 235 1.29 -6.91 -23.47
CA LEU A 235 2.62 -6.39 -23.16
C LEU A 235 3.11 -6.90 -21.79
N ASN A 236 2.31 -6.72 -20.73
CA ASN A 236 2.68 -7.14 -19.38
C ASN A 236 2.80 -8.67 -19.28
N GLY A 237 1.87 -9.42 -19.88
CA GLY A 237 1.95 -10.88 -19.96
C GLY A 237 3.20 -11.34 -20.71
N GLY A 238 3.52 -10.72 -21.84
CA GLY A 238 4.72 -11.00 -22.62
C GLY A 238 6.02 -10.71 -21.85
N LEU A 239 6.08 -9.57 -21.13
CA LEU A 239 7.22 -9.22 -20.28
C LEU A 239 7.40 -10.21 -19.12
N CYS A 240 6.31 -10.68 -18.50
CA CYS A 240 6.35 -11.73 -17.48
C CYS A 240 6.90 -13.07 -18.03
N LEU A 241 6.55 -13.44 -19.27
CA LEU A 241 7.13 -14.61 -19.93
C LEU A 241 8.63 -14.41 -20.23
N LEU A 242 9.01 -13.25 -20.76
CA LEU A 242 10.40 -12.92 -21.06
C LEU A 242 11.29 -12.98 -19.81
N ILE A 243 10.89 -12.34 -18.70
CA ILE A 243 11.68 -12.37 -17.46
C ILE A 243 11.80 -13.80 -16.90
N SER A 244 10.78 -14.62 -17.06
CA SER A 244 10.79 -16.02 -16.63
C SER A 244 11.77 -16.86 -17.46
N MET A 245 11.82 -16.66 -18.78
CA MET A 245 12.81 -17.31 -19.64
C MET A 245 14.24 -16.86 -19.31
N VAL A 246 14.43 -15.55 -19.07
CA VAL A 246 15.73 -14.99 -18.67
C VAL A 246 16.19 -15.55 -17.33
N ALA A 247 15.29 -15.75 -16.37
CA ALA A 247 15.60 -16.34 -15.06
C ALA A 247 16.07 -17.81 -15.13
N ILE A 248 15.66 -18.56 -16.17
CA ILE A 248 16.09 -19.95 -16.42
C ILE A 248 17.40 -19.99 -17.22
N SER A 249 17.76 -18.91 -17.92
CA SER A 249 18.92 -18.89 -18.81
C SER A 249 20.23 -19.23 -18.07
N PRO A 250 21.05 -20.17 -18.61
CA PRO A 250 22.34 -20.52 -18.02
C PRO A 250 23.27 -19.32 -17.85
N CYS A 251 23.19 -18.33 -18.76
CA CYS A 251 24.00 -17.11 -18.69
C CYS A 251 23.75 -16.32 -17.40
N VAL A 252 22.49 -16.22 -16.97
CA VAL A 252 22.10 -15.51 -15.75
C VAL A 252 22.41 -16.34 -14.51
N GLN A 253 22.09 -17.63 -14.53
CA GLN A 253 22.32 -18.52 -13.38
C GLN A 253 23.81 -18.67 -13.04
N ASN A 254 24.68 -18.70 -14.05
CA ASN A 254 26.13 -18.77 -13.84
C ASN A 254 26.70 -17.52 -13.16
N ARG A 255 26.08 -16.35 -13.39
CA ARG A 255 26.51 -15.07 -12.77
C ARG A 255 25.84 -14.82 -11.43
N GLN A 256 24.60 -15.29 -11.25
CA GLN A 256 23.81 -15.12 -10.04
C GLN A 256 23.03 -16.40 -9.74
N PRO A 257 23.63 -17.36 -9.01
CA PRO A 257 23.01 -18.67 -8.74
C PRO A 257 21.80 -18.59 -7.80
N HIS A 258 21.59 -17.44 -7.17
CA HIS A 258 20.44 -17.16 -6.30
C HIS A 258 19.28 -16.46 -7.05
N SER A 259 19.44 -16.13 -8.32
CA SER A 259 18.33 -15.77 -9.20
C SER A 259 17.63 -17.07 -9.61
N GLY A 260 16.36 -17.19 -9.26
CA GLY A 260 15.62 -18.43 -9.44
C GLY A 260 14.18 -18.18 -9.88
N LEU A 261 13.51 -19.27 -10.27
CA LEU A 261 12.16 -19.23 -10.83
C LEU A 261 11.11 -18.68 -9.85
N LEU A 262 11.35 -18.79 -8.53
CA LEU A 262 10.54 -18.19 -7.47
C LEU A 262 10.51 -16.65 -7.58
N GLN A 263 11.65 -16.02 -7.88
CA GLN A 263 11.76 -14.57 -7.99
C GLN A 263 10.94 -14.04 -9.16
N SER A 264 11.12 -14.61 -10.36
CA SER A 264 10.36 -14.21 -11.54
C SER A 264 8.87 -14.53 -11.40
N GLY A 265 8.51 -15.62 -10.72
CA GLY A 265 7.11 -15.95 -10.39
C GLY A 265 6.45 -14.91 -9.48
N LEU A 266 7.12 -14.52 -8.38
CA LEU A 266 6.60 -13.50 -7.47
C LEU A 266 6.44 -12.13 -8.14
N ILE A 267 7.42 -11.72 -8.95
CA ILE A 267 7.34 -10.48 -9.72
C ILE A 267 6.18 -10.56 -10.72
N SER A 268 5.99 -11.70 -11.38
CA SER A 268 4.87 -11.90 -12.30
C SER A 268 3.51 -11.75 -11.59
N CYS A 269 3.35 -12.30 -10.39
CA CYS A 269 2.14 -12.07 -9.58
C CYS A 269 1.92 -10.59 -9.29
N TYR A 270 2.98 -9.85 -8.92
CA TYR A 270 2.89 -8.43 -8.62
C TYR A 270 2.53 -7.60 -9.87
N VAL A 271 3.13 -7.90 -11.03
CA VAL A 271 2.79 -7.25 -12.31
C VAL A 271 1.35 -7.58 -12.72
N THR A 272 0.89 -8.82 -12.53
CA THR A 272 -0.51 -9.21 -12.75
C THR A 272 -1.45 -8.41 -11.84
N TYR A 273 -1.11 -8.24 -10.56
CA TYR A 273 -1.87 -7.40 -9.63
C TYR A 273 -1.92 -5.92 -10.06
N LEU A 274 -0.79 -5.32 -10.44
CA LEU A 274 -0.76 -3.94 -10.93
C LEU A 274 -1.56 -3.77 -12.23
N THR A 275 -1.51 -4.77 -13.13
CA THR A 275 -2.29 -4.79 -14.36
C THR A 275 -3.78 -4.83 -14.03
N PHE A 276 -4.18 -5.70 -13.11
CA PHE A 276 -5.57 -5.79 -12.64
C PHE A 276 -6.03 -4.47 -12.04
N SER A 277 -5.26 -3.90 -11.12
CA SER A 277 -5.55 -2.59 -10.51
C SER A 277 -5.71 -1.48 -11.55
N ALA A 278 -4.89 -1.46 -12.61
CA ALA A 278 -4.97 -0.47 -13.67
C ALA A 278 -6.23 -0.65 -14.54
N LEU A 279 -6.57 -1.89 -14.90
CA LEU A 279 -7.76 -2.19 -15.70
C LEU A 279 -9.06 -1.91 -14.92
N SER A 280 -9.13 -2.24 -13.63
CA SER A 280 -10.28 -1.96 -12.77
C SER A 280 -10.50 -0.46 -12.52
N SER A 281 -9.46 0.37 -12.65
CA SER A 281 -9.54 1.82 -12.45
C SER A 281 -9.94 2.60 -13.72
N LYS A 282 -10.05 1.92 -14.87
CA LYS A 282 -10.41 2.55 -16.13
C LYS A 282 -11.91 2.93 -16.13
N PRO A 283 -12.28 4.14 -16.59
CA PRO A 283 -13.69 4.50 -16.70
C PRO A 283 -14.43 3.60 -17.70
N VAL A 284 -15.72 3.38 -17.44
CA VAL A 284 -16.59 2.55 -18.27
C VAL A 284 -16.66 3.08 -19.71
N GLU A 285 -16.45 2.19 -20.69
CA GLU A 285 -16.66 2.49 -22.10
C GLU A 285 -18.04 1.99 -22.53
N VAL A 286 -18.77 2.81 -23.29
CA VAL A 286 -20.09 2.46 -23.84
C VAL A 286 -19.96 2.33 -25.34
N ALA A 287 -20.35 1.18 -25.87
CA ALA A 287 -20.42 0.93 -27.31
C ALA A 287 -21.85 0.56 -27.72
N LEU A 288 -22.17 0.76 -29.00
CA LEU A 288 -23.43 0.33 -29.58
C LEU A 288 -23.33 -1.15 -29.96
N ASP A 289 -24.27 -1.95 -29.47
CA ASP A 289 -24.45 -3.34 -29.91
C ASP A 289 -25.02 -3.40 -31.34
N GLU A 290 -25.04 -4.59 -31.97
CA GLU A 290 -25.60 -4.82 -33.32
C GLU A 290 -27.06 -4.37 -33.45
N HIS A 291 -27.78 -4.26 -32.32
CA HIS A 291 -29.17 -3.80 -32.22
C HIS A 291 -29.30 -2.28 -31.92
N GLY A 292 -28.21 -1.51 -31.96
CA GLY A 292 -28.21 -0.07 -31.67
C GLY A 292 -28.42 0.29 -30.20
N LYS A 293 -28.22 -0.66 -29.28
CA LYS A 293 -28.35 -0.44 -27.83
C LYS A 293 -26.99 -0.10 -27.21
N ASN A 294 -26.97 0.91 -26.34
CA ASN A 294 -25.80 1.24 -25.53
C ASN A 294 -25.48 0.09 -24.54
N VAL A 295 -24.35 -0.58 -24.75
CA VAL A 295 -23.83 -1.62 -23.87
C VAL A 295 -22.48 -1.21 -23.30
N THR A 296 -22.26 -1.49 -22.02
CA THR A 296 -20.95 -1.27 -21.38
C THR A 296 -19.99 -2.38 -21.81
N ILE A 297 -18.84 -1.98 -22.34
CA ILE A 297 -17.79 -2.90 -22.79
C ILE A 297 -16.56 -2.79 -21.90
N CYS A 298 -15.68 -3.79 -21.97
CA CYS A 298 -14.38 -3.82 -21.27
C CYS A 298 -14.44 -3.83 -19.74
N VAL A 299 -15.61 -4.17 -19.17
CA VAL A 299 -15.84 -4.24 -17.73
C VAL A 299 -16.49 -5.58 -17.41
N PRO A 300 -16.13 -6.24 -16.31
CA PRO A 300 -16.78 -7.46 -15.87
C PRO A 300 -18.29 -7.25 -15.66
N ASN A 301 -19.13 -7.96 -16.43
CA ASN A 301 -20.57 -8.01 -16.20
C ASN A 301 -20.90 -9.18 -15.25
N PHE A 302 -20.51 -9.03 -13.98
CA PHE A 302 -21.00 -9.92 -12.94
C PHE A 302 -22.38 -9.41 -12.53
N GLY A 303 -23.40 -10.29 -12.54
CA GLY A 303 -24.75 -9.95 -12.08
C GLY A 303 -24.74 -9.25 -10.72
N GLN A 304 -25.81 -8.50 -10.43
CA GLN A 304 -25.97 -7.44 -9.41
C GLN A 304 -25.48 -7.69 -7.97
N ASP A 305 -24.92 -8.85 -7.61
CA ASP A 305 -24.50 -9.22 -6.26
C ASP A 305 -23.00 -9.01 -5.94
N LEU A 306 -22.17 -8.50 -6.87
CA LEU A 306 -20.72 -8.45 -6.65
C LEU A 306 -20.06 -7.08 -6.76
N TYR A 307 -20.31 -6.23 -5.76
CA TYR A 307 -19.46 -5.09 -5.34
C TYR A 307 -18.05 -5.55 -4.84
N ARG A 308 -17.47 -6.65 -5.37
CA ARG A 308 -16.20 -7.25 -4.88
C ARG A 308 -14.94 -6.75 -5.57
N ASP A 309 -15.02 -6.12 -6.74
CA ASP A 309 -13.81 -5.82 -7.51
C ASP A 309 -13.00 -4.66 -6.91
N GLU A 310 -13.64 -3.50 -6.66
CA GLU A 310 -12.98 -2.37 -5.98
C GLU A 310 -12.47 -2.73 -4.58
N ASN A 311 -13.24 -3.49 -3.81
CA ASN A 311 -12.86 -3.94 -2.48
C ASN A 311 -11.67 -4.91 -2.52
N LEU A 312 -11.57 -5.75 -3.55
CA LEU A 312 -10.47 -6.71 -3.68
C LEU A 312 -9.17 -6.02 -4.08
N VAL A 313 -9.20 -5.09 -5.04
CA VAL A 313 -8.03 -4.29 -5.42
C VAL A 313 -7.52 -3.49 -4.23
N THR A 314 -8.40 -2.76 -3.54
CA THR A 314 -8.03 -1.93 -2.39
C THR A 314 -7.53 -2.76 -1.20
N THR A 315 -8.14 -3.92 -0.92
CA THR A 315 -7.71 -4.84 0.15
C THR A 315 -6.34 -5.43 -0.14
N LEU A 316 -6.14 -6.00 -1.34
CA LEU A 316 -4.85 -6.56 -1.74
C LEU A 316 -3.75 -5.50 -1.74
N GLY A 317 -4.05 -4.30 -2.27
CA GLY A 317 -3.13 -3.18 -2.25
C GLY A 317 -2.72 -2.76 -0.83
N THR A 318 -3.68 -2.72 0.09
CA THR A 318 -3.42 -2.39 1.51
C THR A 318 -2.56 -3.45 2.19
N ILE A 319 -2.83 -4.74 1.93
CA ILE A 319 -2.02 -5.85 2.47
C ILE A 319 -0.58 -5.77 1.94
N LEU A 320 -0.41 -5.54 0.63
CA LEU A 320 0.90 -5.40 0.01
C LEU A 320 1.67 -4.17 0.55
N LEU A 321 0.97 -3.05 0.74
CA LEU A 321 1.51 -1.83 1.33
C LEU A 321 2.03 -2.08 2.75
N ILE A 322 1.20 -2.65 3.62
CA ILE A 322 1.57 -2.95 5.01
C ILE A 322 2.72 -3.97 5.05
N GLY A 323 2.63 -5.03 4.23
CA GLY A 323 3.67 -6.05 4.14
C GLY A 323 5.04 -5.48 3.76
N CYS A 324 5.08 -4.58 2.77
CA CYS A 324 6.33 -3.93 2.33
C CYS A 324 6.87 -2.96 3.39
N ILE A 325 6.00 -2.20 4.07
CA ILE A 325 6.42 -1.29 5.14
C ILE A 325 6.99 -2.05 6.34
N LEU A 326 6.39 -3.18 6.70
CA LEU A 326 6.89 -4.02 7.80
C LEU A 326 8.19 -4.76 7.44
N TYR A 327 8.43 -4.99 6.14
CA TYR A 327 9.67 -5.60 5.66
C TYR A 327 10.86 -4.63 5.65
N SER A 328 10.62 -3.33 5.38
CA SER A 328 11.64 -2.27 5.33
C SER A 328 12.34 -1.96 6.67
#